data_AF-A0A6S9BD15-F1
#
_entry.id   AF-A0A6S9BD15-F1
#
_cell.length_a   1.000
_cell.length_b   1.000
_cell.length_c   1.000
_cell.angle_alpha   90.00
_cell.angle_beta   90.00
_cell.angle_gamma   90.00
#
_symmetry.space_group_name_H-M   'P 1'
#
loop_
_entity.id
_entity.type
_entity.pdbx_description
1 polymer ?
#
loop_
_entity_poly.entity_id
_entity_poly.type
_entity_poly.pdbx_seq_one_letter_code
_entity_poly.pdbx_strand_id
1 'polypeptide(L)'
;MYNQMYGEIVDAKLNCVVSINPEDVESVIQDNVRSDSHHSKKDKTPNITLGKWMKDIHIFQKKIGQVITFNEDPSSPLGKKRAFLPMLIEASDHPFFKRVWVAKHILNETSPLLSAKARKLVKRNNGFWPEHLNNSESVRSCIKFNQIVVSLTGVSNISGSTVYSQKVYDFVNVNVGYQFVTLLYRWNDNTLNVDTSLINDVKEQNGGGGEALNQQ
;
A
#
# COMPACT_ATOMS: atom_id res chain seq x y z
N MET A 1 36.09 10.87 8.15
CA MET A 1 35.60 9.47 8.18
C MET A 1 34.69 9.31 9.40
N TYR A 2 33.39 9.53 9.23
CA TYR A 2 32.38 9.14 10.23
C TYR A 2 31.53 8.04 9.60
N ASN A 3 32.04 6.81 9.61
CA ASN A 3 31.18 5.64 9.54
C ASN A 3 30.53 5.50 10.92
N GLN A 4 29.49 6.30 11.17
CA GLN A 4 28.57 5.97 12.25
C GLN A 4 27.99 4.60 11.89
N MET A 5 28.27 3.59 12.71
CA MET A 5 27.59 2.31 12.65
C MET A 5 26.10 2.55 12.92
N TYR A 6 25.37 2.97 11.89
CA TYR A 6 23.92 2.88 11.91
C TYR A 6 23.59 1.40 11.86
N GLY A 7 22.92 0.90 12.90
CA GLY A 7 22.53 -0.51 12.95
C GLY A 7 21.66 -0.87 11.76
N GLU A 8 21.97 -1.97 11.09
CA GLU A 8 21.14 -2.50 10.01
C GLU A 8 19.91 -3.20 10.60
N ILE A 9 18.84 -3.29 9.81
CA ILE A 9 17.63 -4.05 10.19
C ILE A 9 17.68 -5.42 9.52
N VAL A 10 17.73 -6.50 10.31
CA VAL A 10 18.00 -7.87 9.83
C VAL A 10 16.74 -8.58 9.34
N ASP A 11 15.58 -8.22 9.88
CA ASP A 11 14.26 -8.71 9.47
C ASP A 11 13.29 -7.54 9.57
N ALA A 12 12.87 -6.98 8.44
CA ALA A 12 11.98 -5.85 8.39
C ALA A 12 10.62 -6.26 7.82
N LYS A 13 9.54 -5.79 8.45
CA LYS A 13 8.16 -6.04 8.02
C LYS A 13 7.39 -4.74 7.93
N LEU A 14 6.67 -4.59 6.83
CA LEU A 14 5.83 -3.45 6.55
C LEU A 14 4.36 -3.87 6.63
N ASN A 15 3.61 -3.17 7.47
CA ASN A 15 2.17 -3.36 7.62
C ASN A 15 1.47 -2.06 7.25
N CYS A 16 0.51 -2.15 6.32
CA CYS A 16 -0.30 -1.01 5.92
C CYS A 16 -1.77 -1.28 6.24
N VAL A 17 -2.42 -0.30 6.85
CA VAL A 17 -3.87 -0.29 7.07
C VAL A 17 -4.44 1.01 6.53
N VAL A 18 -5.64 0.95 5.98
CA VAL A 18 -6.39 2.13 5.55
C VAL A 18 -7.54 2.37 6.50
N SER A 19 -7.73 3.64 6.87
CA SER A 19 -8.93 4.13 7.52
C SER A 19 -9.95 4.56 6.47
N ILE A 20 -11.14 3.99 6.53
CA ILE A 20 -12.30 4.38 5.70
C ILE A 20 -13.50 4.68 6.61
N ASN A 21 -14.53 5.26 6.01
CA ASN A 21 -15.77 5.46 6.74
C ASN A 21 -16.51 4.11 6.95
N PRO A 22 -17.19 3.92 8.08
CA PRO A 22 -17.92 2.69 8.39
C PRO A 22 -18.97 2.32 7.34
N GLU A 23 -19.67 3.30 6.76
CA GLU A 23 -20.67 3.06 5.72
C GLU A 23 -20.09 2.46 4.43
N ASP A 24 -18.79 2.67 4.17
CA ASP A 24 -18.12 2.11 3.00
C ASP A 24 -17.60 0.68 3.25
N VAL A 25 -17.50 0.25 4.52
CA VAL A 25 -16.94 -1.05 4.91
C VAL A 25 -17.72 -2.22 4.33
N GLU A 26 -19.04 -2.21 4.45
CA GLU A 26 -19.89 -3.31 3.97
C GLU A 26 -19.69 -3.55 2.48
N SER A 27 -19.52 -2.47 1.71
CA SER A 27 -19.27 -2.58 0.28
C SER A 27 -17.95 -3.30 0.00
N VAL A 28 -16.90 -3.05 0.80
CA VAL A 28 -15.59 -3.71 0.65
C VAL A 28 -15.70 -5.18 1.04
N ILE A 29 -16.35 -5.51 2.16
CA ILE A 29 -16.51 -6.89 2.62
C ILE A 29 -17.35 -7.71 1.63
N GLN A 30 -18.52 -7.20 1.22
CA GLN A 30 -19.42 -7.93 0.32
C GLN A 30 -18.78 -8.21 -1.04
N ASP A 31 -18.01 -7.25 -1.58
CA ASP A 31 -17.30 -7.43 -2.85
C ASP A 31 -16.23 -8.52 -2.74
N ASN A 32 -15.54 -8.62 -1.60
CA ASN A 32 -14.52 -9.64 -1.35
C ASN A 32 -15.11 -11.04 -1.15
N VAL A 33 -16.14 -11.19 -0.30
CA VAL A 33 -16.79 -12.49 -0.04
C VAL A 33 -17.43 -13.08 -1.30
N ARG A 34 -18.03 -12.24 -2.17
CA ARG A 34 -18.63 -12.70 -3.44
C ARG A 34 -17.62 -13.06 -4.52
N SER A 35 -16.36 -12.64 -4.38
CA SER A 35 -15.34 -12.95 -5.37
C SER A 35 -14.79 -14.37 -5.17
N ASP A 36 -14.81 -14.88 -3.94
CA ASP A 36 -14.38 -16.25 -3.61
C ASP A 36 -15.32 -17.33 -4.16
N SER A 37 -16.62 -17.06 -4.24
CA SER A 37 -17.60 -18.03 -4.74
C SER A 37 -17.52 -18.29 -6.25
N HIS A 38 -16.85 -17.43 -7.02
CA HIS A 38 -16.74 -17.57 -8.48
C HIS A 38 -15.36 -17.99 -9.01
N HIS A 39 -14.31 -18.04 -8.18
CA HIS A 39 -12.94 -18.33 -8.64
C HIS A 39 -12.45 -19.78 -8.42
N SER A 40 -13.35 -20.73 -8.16
CA SER A 40 -13.03 -22.15 -8.14
C SER A 40 -13.02 -22.77 -9.55
N LYS A 41 -12.05 -22.41 -10.40
CA LYS A 41 -11.66 -23.24 -11.55
C LYS A 41 -10.13 -23.35 -11.60
N LYS A 42 -9.68 -24.60 -11.65
CA LYS A 42 -8.29 -25.07 -11.55
C LYS A 42 -7.48 -24.61 -12.76
N ASP A 43 -6.39 -23.89 -12.53
CA ASP A 43 -5.22 -23.90 -13.43
C ASP A 43 -3.96 -24.25 -12.64
N LYS A 44 -3.31 -25.33 -13.09
CA LYS A 44 -2.09 -25.88 -12.49
C LYS A 44 -0.89 -25.44 -13.33
N THR A 45 -0.14 -24.44 -12.88
CA THR A 45 1.28 -24.28 -13.19
C THR A 45 2.00 -23.74 -11.94
N PRO A 46 3.04 -24.42 -11.42
CA PRO A 46 3.73 -23.94 -10.22
C PRO A 46 4.86 -23.01 -10.63
N ASN A 47 4.68 -21.71 -10.45
CA ASN A 47 5.77 -20.76 -10.33
C ASN A 47 5.91 -20.37 -8.84
N ILE A 48 7.12 -20.53 -8.28
CA ILE A 48 7.39 -20.51 -6.83
C ILE A 48 7.04 -19.15 -6.18
N THR A 49 7.04 -18.06 -6.95
CA THR A 49 6.58 -16.72 -6.54
C THR A 49 5.06 -16.57 -6.48
N LEU A 50 4.34 -17.24 -7.39
CA LEU A 50 2.87 -17.22 -7.43
C LEU A 50 2.27 -17.89 -6.19
N GLY A 51 2.91 -18.95 -5.71
CA GLY A 51 2.46 -19.69 -4.52
C GLY A 51 2.57 -18.90 -3.22
N LYS A 52 3.51 -17.96 -3.10
CA LYS A 52 3.58 -17.04 -1.95
C LYS A 52 2.50 -15.97 -2.06
N TRP A 53 2.36 -15.34 -3.22
CA TRP A 53 1.34 -14.32 -3.49
C TRP A 53 -0.10 -14.83 -3.30
N MET A 54 -0.42 -16.04 -3.77
CA MET A 54 -1.74 -16.64 -3.55
C MET A 54 -2.03 -16.95 -2.08
N LYS A 55 -1.01 -17.36 -1.31
CA LYS A 55 -1.15 -17.56 0.15
C LYS A 55 -1.37 -16.23 0.86
N ASP A 56 -0.65 -15.18 0.45
CA ASP A 56 -0.79 -13.83 1.00
C ASP A 56 -2.18 -13.25 0.70
N ILE A 57 -2.74 -13.50 -0.50
CA ILE A 57 -4.12 -13.16 -0.85
C ILE A 57 -5.12 -13.91 0.04
N HIS A 58 -4.95 -15.22 0.22
CA HIS A 58 -5.89 -16.00 1.02
C HIS A 58 -5.85 -15.59 2.52
N ILE A 59 -4.66 -15.31 3.05
CA ILE A 59 -4.48 -14.77 4.41
C ILE A 59 -5.08 -13.36 4.51
N PHE A 60 -4.91 -12.53 3.49
CA PHE A 60 -5.46 -11.18 3.41
C PHE A 60 -6.99 -11.20 3.40
N GLN A 61 -7.62 -12.05 2.58
CA GLN A 61 -9.07 -12.24 2.55
C GLN A 61 -9.61 -12.67 3.92
N LYS A 62 -8.89 -13.56 4.62
CA LYS A 62 -9.23 -13.94 6.01
C LYS A 62 -9.05 -12.78 7.00
N LYS A 63 -8.08 -11.89 6.79
CA LYS A 63 -7.84 -10.68 7.59
C LYS A 63 -8.83 -9.54 7.31
N ILE A 64 -9.41 -9.43 6.12
CA ILE A 64 -10.46 -8.43 5.82
C ILE A 64 -11.69 -8.67 6.70
N GLY A 65 -11.95 -9.91 7.12
CA GLY A 65 -12.97 -10.23 8.12
C GLY A 65 -12.71 -9.65 9.52
N GLN A 66 -11.51 -9.15 9.79
CA GLN A 66 -11.14 -8.43 11.02
C GLN A 66 -11.20 -6.92 10.77
N VAL A 67 -12.40 -6.38 10.53
CA VAL A 67 -12.59 -4.93 10.55
C VAL A 67 -12.46 -4.45 11.98
N ILE A 68 -11.50 -3.57 12.24
CA ILE A 68 -11.35 -2.94 13.56
C ILE A 68 -12.04 -1.58 13.48
N THR A 69 -13.11 -1.41 14.26
CA THR A 69 -13.79 -0.14 14.43
C THR A 69 -13.37 0.50 15.74
N PHE A 70 -13.00 1.78 15.70
CA PHE A 70 -12.67 2.55 16.89
C PHE A 70 -13.64 3.73 17.03
N ASN A 71 -14.06 3.99 18.28
CA ASN A 71 -14.66 5.27 18.67
C ASN A 71 -13.52 6.17 19.18
N GLU A 72 -13.22 7.25 18.46
CA GLU A 72 -12.39 8.33 18.99
C GLU A 72 -13.22 9.06 20.06
N ASP A 73 -12.90 8.80 21.34
CA ASP A 73 -13.46 9.43 22.56
C ASP A 73 -14.93 9.07 22.94
N PRO A 74 -15.17 8.32 24.04
CA PRO A 74 -16.52 8.02 24.53
C PRO A 74 -17.26 9.25 25.10
N SER A 75 -16.57 10.36 25.37
CA SER A 75 -17.16 11.60 25.88
C SER A 75 -17.60 12.57 24.76
N SER A 76 -17.21 12.31 23.51
CA SER A 76 -17.61 13.08 22.35
C SER A 76 -18.75 12.37 21.60
N PRO A 77 -20.01 12.85 21.69
CA PRO A 77 -21.14 12.26 20.95
C PRO A 77 -21.02 12.36 19.41
N LEU A 78 -19.92 12.95 18.91
CA LEU A 78 -19.65 13.24 17.50
C LEU A 78 -18.33 12.62 16.99
N GLY A 79 -17.66 11.77 17.78
CA GLY A 79 -16.49 11.04 17.33
C GLY A 79 -16.82 10.21 16.08
N LYS A 80 -16.32 10.64 14.91
CA LYS A 80 -16.56 9.92 13.65
C LYS A 80 -15.96 8.52 13.79
N LYS A 81 -16.83 7.50 13.87
CA LYS A 81 -16.41 6.10 13.84
C LYS A 81 -15.49 5.89 12.63
N ARG A 82 -14.34 5.28 12.85
CA ARG A 82 -13.41 4.91 11.78
C ARG A 82 -13.28 3.41 11.72
N ALA A 83 -13.26 2.87 10.51
CA ALA A 83 -12.98 1.47 10.27
C ALA A 83 -11.59 1.33 9.64
N PHE A 84 -10.78 0.43 10.17
CA PHE A 84 -9.46 0.13 9.65
C PHE A 84 -9.48 -1.21 8.92
N LEU A 85 -9.02 -1.19 7.68
CA LEU A 85 -8.90 -2.36 6.83
C LEU A 85 -7.43 -2.62 6.50
N PRO A 86 -6.97 -3.87 6.51
CA PRO A 86 -5.63 -4.20 6.05
C PRO A 86 -5.49 -3.84 4.57
N MET A 87 -4.29 -3.43 4.16
CA MET A 87 -3.90 -3.28 2.77
C MET A 87 -2.82 -4.30 2.41
N LEU A 88 -3.01 -4.98 1.27
CA LEU A 88 -2.00 -5.89 0.75
C LEU A 88 -0.86 -5.09 0.09
N ILE A 89 0.37 -5.26 0.57
CA ILE A 89 1.55 -4.62 0.01
C ILE A 89 2.42 -5.68 -0.67
N GLU A 90 2.88 -5.41 -1.88
CA GLU A 90 3.87 -6.25 -2.55
C GLU A 90 5.18 -6.27 -1.76
N ALA A 91 5.74 -7.47 -1.59
CA ALA A 91 6.96 -7.69 -0.83
C ALA A 91 6.92 -7.02 0.55
N SER A 92 5.93 -7.38 1.39
CA SER A 92 5.71 -6.85 2.75
C SER A 92 6.78 -7.22 3.78
N ASP A 93 7.70 -8.12 3.44
CA ASP A 93 8.85 -8.49 4.26
C ASP A 93 10.12 -8.29 3.45
N HIS A 94 11.15 -7.74 4.09
CA HIS A 94 12.46 -7.52 3.50
C HIS A 94 13.56 -8.06 4.43
N PRO A 95 14.20 -9.20 4.11
CA PRO A 95 15.38 -9.66 4.85
C PRO A 95 16.55 -8.72 4.55
N PHE A 96 17.32 -8.33 5.57
CA PHE A 96 18.47 -7.42 5.42
C PHE A 96 18.12 -6.10 4.73
N PHE A 97 17.20 -5.33 5.34
CA PHE A 97 16.88 -3.99 4.87
C PHE A 97 18.11 -3.08 5.04
N LYS A 98 18.77 -2.74 3.94
CA LYS A 98 20.03 -1.98 3.92
C LYS A 98 19.94 -0.58 3.30
N ARG A 99 18.94 -0.31 2.45
CA ARG A 99 18.92 0.90 1.61
C ARG A 99 17.52 1.52 1.54
N VAL A 100 16.77 1.18 0.50
CA VAL A 100 15.46 1.77 0.21
C VAL A 100 14.47 0.65 -0.08
N TRP A 101 13.25 0.80 0.41
CA TRP A 101 12.17 -0.14 0.19
C TRP A 101 10.96 0.61 -0.37
N VAL A 102 10.58 0.26 -1.59
CA VAL A 102 9.39 0.80 -2.25
C VAL A 102 8.23 -0.14 -1.98
N ALA A 103 7.27 0.33 -1.17
CA ALA A 103 6.02 -0.36 -0.92
C ALA A 103 5.04 -0.13 -2.07
N LYS A 104 4.40 -1.19 -2.57
CA LYS A 104 3.41 -1.10 -3.65
C LYS A 104 2.11 -1.75 -3.25
N HIS A 105 1.00 -1.04 -3.43
CA HIS A 105 -0.35 -1.59 -3.31
C HIS A 105 -1.01 -1.56 -4.69
N ILE A 106 -1.61 -2.68 -5.11
CA ILE A 106 -2.31 -2.75 -6.40
C ILE A 106 -3.77 -2.30 -6.22
N LEU A 107 -4.20 -1.33 -7.02
CA LEU A 107 -5.59 -0.90 -7.10
C LEU A 107 -6.42 -1.88 -7.94
N ASN A 108 -6.81 -3.00 -7.34
CA ASN A 108 -7.69 -4.00 -7.94
C ASN A 108 -9.10 -4.00 -7.31
N GLU A 109 -9.98 -4.89 -7.73
CA GLU A 109 -11.36 -5.02 -7.25
C GLU A 109 -11.50 -5.32 -5.74
N THR A 110 -10.43 -5.74 -5.08
CA THR A 110 -10.38 -6.02 -3.63
C THR A 110 -9.74 -4.89 -2.82
N SER A 111 -9.20 -3.88 -3.51
CA SER A 111 -8.50 -2.76 -2.87
C SER A 111 -9.45 -1.95 -2.00
N PRO A 112 -9.14 -1.76 -0.70
CA PRO A 112 -9.94 -0.92 0.19
C PRO A 112 -9.76 0.58 -0.09
N LEU A 113 -8.80 0.97 -0.94
CA LEU A 113 -8.61 2.35 -1.38
C LEU A 113 -9.59 2.76 -2.47
N LEU A 114 -10.18 1.81 -3.19
CA LEU A 114 -11.09 2.11 -4.28
C LEU A 114 -12.51 2.34 -3.77
N SER A 115 -13.20 3.30 -4.36
CA SER A 115 -14.64 3.47 -4.19
C SER A 115 -15.41 2.22 -4.66
N ALA A 116 -16.60 1.99 -4.10
CA ALA A 116 -17.46 0.87 -4.50
C ALA A 116 -17.80 0.90 -6.01
N LYS A 117 -17.92 2.10 -6.59
CA LYS A 117 -18.13 2.26 -8.05
C LYS A 117 -16.91 1.79 -8.83
N ALA A 118 -15.71 2.23 -8.44
CA ALA A 118 -14.46 1.86 -9.11
C ALA A 118 -14.20 0.35 -9.03
N ARG A 119 -14.36 -0.28 -7.87
CA ARG A 119 -14.21 -1.74 -7.73
C ARG A 119 -15.15 -2.52 -8.63
N LYS A 120 -16.42 -2.10 -8.75
CA LYS A 120 -17.39 -2.70 -9.67
C LYS A 120 -16.96 -2.56 -11.13
N LEU A 121 -16.34 -1.44 -11.52
CA LEU A 121 -15.84 -1.24 -12.89
C LEU A 121 -14.64 -2.14 -13.18
N VAL A 122 -13.67 -2.22 -12.27
CA VAL A 122 -12.51 -3.14 -12.39
C VAL A 122 -13.00 -4.59 -12.47
N LYS A 123 -13.94 -4.99 -11.61
CA LYS A 123 -14.54 -6.34 -11.62
C LYS A 123 -15.26 -6.65 -12.93
N ARG A 124 -16.03 -5.71 -13.48
CA ARG A 124 -16.69 -5.85 -14.80
C ARG A 124 -15.69 -5.93 -15.95
N ASN A 125 -14.52 -5.32 -15.78
CA ASN A 125 -13.44 -5.35 -16.74
C ASN A 125 -12.46 -6.51 -16.48
N ASN A 126 -12.95 -7.64 -15.96
CA ASN A 126 -12.17 -8.86 -15.68
C ASN A 126 -10.93 -8.66 -14.78
N GLY A 127 -11.01 -7.71 -13.84
CA GLY A 127 -9.89 -7.37 -12.95
C GLY A 127 -8.88 -6.38 -13.56
N PHE A 128 -9.04 -6.00 -14.83
CA PHE A 128 -8.19 -5.01 -15.48
C PHE A 128 -8.67 -3.59 -15.19
N TRP A 129 -7.74 -2.64 -15.12
CA TRP A 129 -8.08 -1.23 -15.01
C TRP A 129 -8.77 -0.74 -16.31
N PRO A 130 -9.96 -0.12 -16.25
CA PRO A 130 -10.64 0.39 -17.44
C PRO A 130 -9.87 1.53 -18.12
N GLU A 131 -9.74 1.48 -19.44
CA GLU A 131 -8.96 2.46 -20.22
C GLU A 131 -9.46 3.91 -20.06
N HIS A 132 -10.77 4.12 -20.01
CA HIS A 132 -11.36 5.44 -19.80
C HIS A 132 -11.08 6.03 -18.41
N LEU A 133 -10.62 5.21 -17.45
CA LEU A 133 -10.19 5.65 -16.12
C LEU A 133 -8.67 5.83 -16.05
N ASN A 134 -7.94 5.67 -17.15
CA ASN A 134 -6.48 5.77 -17.19
C ASN A 134 -6.02 7.23 -17.37
N ASN A 135 -6.54 8.13 -16.53
CA ASN A 135 -6.13 9.52 -16.43
C ASN A 135 -6.13 9.95 -14.96
N SER A 136 -5.28 10.93 -14.63
CA SER A 136 -5.07 11.36 -13.23
C SER A 136 -6.36 11.76 -12.52
N GLU A 137 -7.23 12.54 -13.17
CA GLU A 137 -8.51 12.98 -12.62
C GLU A 137 -9.46 11.82 -12.31
N SER A 138 -9.57 10.87 -13.24
CA SER A 138 -10.42 9.69 -13.07
C SER A 138 -9.89 8.78 -11.96
N VAL A 139 -8.57 8.55 -11.90
CA VAL A 139 -7.94 7.78 -10.82
C VAL A 139 -8.18 8.47 -9.47
N ARG A 140 -8.01 9.79 -9.39
CA ARG A 140 -8.28 10.57 -8.17
C ARG A 140 -9.72 10.40 -7.68
N SER A 141 -10.69 10.47 -8.59
CA SER A 141 -12.11 10.27 -8.26
C SER A 141 -12.45 8.83 -7.86
N CYS A 142 -11.65 7.86 -8.29
CA CYS A 142 -11.85 6.44 -7.98
C CYS A 142 -11.33 6.07 -6.58
N ILE A 143 -10.36 6.81 -6.06
CA ILE A 143 -9.74 6.56 -4.76
C ILE A 143 -10.53 7.26 -3.64
N LYS A 144 -10.86 6.54 -2.57
CA LYS A 144 -11.60 7.06 -1.42
C LYS A 144 -11.08 6.43 -0.13
N PHE A 145 -10.45 7.23 0.72
CA PHE A 145 -10.04 6.85 2.06
C PHE A 145 -9.82 8.08 2.94
N ASN A 146 -9.75 7.89 4.25
CA ASN A 146 -9.44 8.96 5.21
C ASN A 146 -7.92 9.06 5.40
N GLN A 147 -7.30 7.96 5.85
CA GLN A 147 -5.87 7.89 6.14
C GLN A 147 -5.28 6.54 5.76
N ILE A 148 -4.00 6.51 5.42
CA ILE A 148 -3.20 5.30 5.30
C ILE A 148 -2.17 5.33 6.43
N VAL A 149 -2.15 4.27 7.23
CA VAL A 149 -1.19 4.10 8.31
C VAL A 149 -0.19 3.04 7.88
N VAL A 150 1.07 3.45 7.78
CA VAL A 150 2.20 2.59 7.42
C VAL A 150 3.03 2.35 8.67
N SER A 151 3.20 1.08 9.03
CA SER A 151 3.98 0.66 10.19
C SER A 151 5.14 -0.24 9.75
N LEU A 152 6.35 0.13 10.14
CA LEU A 152 7.57 -0.65 9.95
C LEU A 152 8.01 -1.23 11.30
N THR A 153 8.15 -2.54 11.36
CA THR A 153 8.77 -3.26 12.48
C THR A 153 10.02 -3.95 11.98
N GLY A 154 11.07 -4.01 12.79
CA GLY A 154 12.17 -4.93 12.49
C GLY A 154 13.09 -5.19 13.66
N VAL A 155 14.17 -5.93 13.44
CA VAL A 155 15.17 -6.24 14.48
C VAL A 155 16.49 -5.54 14.15
N SER A 156 16.99 -4.74 15.08
CA SER A 156 18.29 -4.05 14.97
C SER A 156 19.44 -5.05 15.12
N ASN A 157 20.41 -5.02 14.19
CA ASN A 157 21.58 -5.90 14.26
C ASN A 157 22.54 -5.56 15.41
N ILE A 158 22.59 -4.29 15.85
CA ILE A 158 23.52 -3.84 16.91
C ILE A 158 23.02 -4.31 18.28
N SER A 159 21.72 -4.14 18.54
CA SER A 159 21.14 -4.36 19.87
C SER A 159 20.36 -5.66 20.00
N GLY A 160 20.07 -6.35 18.89
CA GLY A 160 19.13 -7.48 18.85
C GLY A 160 17.69 -7.10 19.22
N SER A 161 17.40 -5.81 19.43
CA SER A 161 16.10 -5.33 19.89
C SER A 161 15.15 -5.08 18.73
N THR A 162 13.85 -5.24 18.98
CA THR A 162 12.80 -4.88 18.02
C THR A 162 12.66 -3.36 17.95
N VAL A 163 12.69 -2.81 16.74
CA VAL A 163 12.46 -1.40 16.44
C VAL A 163 11.10 -1.24 15.75
N TYR A 164 10.46 -0.09 15.97
CA TYR A 164 9.16 0.25 15.42
C TYR A 164 9.16 1.69 14.92
N SER A 165 8.55 1.92 13.77
CA SER A 165 8.28 3.26 13.23
C SER A 165 6.93 3.27 12.52
N GLN A 166 6.25 4.42 12.56
CA GLN A 166 4.94 4.59 11.95
C GLN A 166 4.85 5.95 11.26
N LYS A 167 4.16 5.98 10.12
CA LYS A 167 3.78 7.20 9.42
C LYS A 167 2.32 7.12 8.98
N VAL A 168 1.60 8.22 9.17
CA VAL A 168 0.22 8.39 8.72
C VAL A 168 0.23 9.34 7.53
N TYR A 169 -0.51 8.96 6.48
CA TYR A 169 -0.72 9.74 5.27
C TYR A 169 -2.20 10.04 5.12
N ASP A 170 -2.55 11.30 4.90
CA ASP A 170 -3.89 11.74 4.58
C ASP A 170 -4.13 11.71 3.07
N PHE A 171 -5.39 11.85 2.65
CA PHE A 171 -5.76 11.91 1.23
C PHE A 171 -5.00 13.01 0.45
N VAL A 172 -4.64 14.11 1.11
CA VAL A 172 -3.87 15.22 0.51
C VAL A 172 -2.41 14.88 0.25
N ASN A 173 -1.86 13.82 0.87
CA ASN A 173 -0.48 13.39 0.67
C ASN A 173 -0.30 12.45 -0.53
N VAL A 174 -1.39 12.06 -1.21
CA VAL A 174 -1.33 11.22 -2.41
C VAL A 174 -1.20 12.11 -3.62
N ASN A 175 -0.17 11.82 -4.43
CA ASN A 175 0.05 12.40 -5.75
C ASN A 175 -0.32 11.38 -6.83
N VAL A 176 -1.33 11.67 -7.64
CA VAL A 176 -1.82 10.80 -8.71
C VAL A 176 -1.12 11.12 -10.03
N GLY A 177 -0.67 10.09 -10.74
CA GLY A 177 0.02 10.24 -12.02
C GLY A 177 1.54 10.42 -11.91
N TYR A 178 2.10 10.13 -10.74
CA TYR A 178 3.51 10.30 -10.44
C TYR A 178 4.18 8.98 -10.03
N GLN A 179 5.48 8.90 -10.28
CA GLN A 179 6.36 7.83 -9.80
C GLN A 179 7.58 8.43 -9.10
N PHE A 180 8.09 7.73 -8.08
CA PHE A 180 9.32 8.16 -7.41
C PHE A 180 10.52 8.19 -8.38
N VAL A 181 11.41 9.16 -8.19
CA VAL A 181 12.69 9.22 -8.88
C VAL A 181 13.60 8.08 -8.40
N THR A 182 14.47 7.58 -9.27
CA THR A 182 15.43 6.54 -8.90
C THR A 182 16.46 7.09 -7.93
N LEU A 183 16.48 6.61 -6.68
CA LEU A 183 17.45 7.05 -5.68
C LEU A 183 18.83 6.37 -5.81
N LEU A 184 18.89 5.25 -6.53
CA LEU A 184 20.12 4.47 -6.66
C LEU A 184 20.98 5.00 -7.79
N TYR A 185 22.21 5.37 -7.47
CA TYR A 185 23.21 5.76 -8.46
C TYR A 185 24.52 5.04 -8.21
N ARG A 186 25.34 4.99 -9.26
CA ARG A 186 26.69 4.43 -9.21
C ARG A 186 27.69 5.58 -9.10
N TRP A 187 28.56 5.52 -8.11
CA TRP A 187 29.63 6.49 -7.94
C TRP A 187 30.87 6.11 -8.76
N ASN A 188 31.86 7.01 -8.84
CA ASN A 188 33.07 6.87 -9.66
C ASN A 188 33.90 5.63 -9.30
N ASP A 189 33.78 5.12 -8.08
CA ASP A 189 34.44 3.91 -7.58
C ASP A 189 33.65 2.61 -7.84
N ASN A 190 32.61 2.68 -8.68
CA ASN A 190 31.69 1.58 -9.00
C ASN A 190 30.85 1.11 -7.80
N THR A 191 30.83 1.85 -6.68
CA THR A 191 29.94 1.57 -5.55
C THR A 191 28.52 2.06 -5.83
N LEU A 192 27.53 1.31 -5.33
CA LEU A 192 26.13 1.71 -5.40
C LEU A 192 25.77 2.53 -4.15
N ASN A 193 25.38 3.78 -4.38
CA ASN A 193 24.99 4.73 -3.35
C ASN A 193 23.50 5.07 -3.48
N VAL A 194 22.96 5.62 -2.39
CA VAL A 194 21.57 6.09 -2.31
C VAL A 194 21.63 7.61 -2.18
N ASP A 195 20.97 8.33 -3.07
CA ASP A 195 20.75 9.76 -2.92
C ASP A 195 19.49 9.97 -2.07
N THR A 196 19.67 10.28 -0.80
CA THR A 196 18.56 10.52 0.13
C THR A 196 17.88 11.88 -0.09
N SER A 197 18.50 12.80 -0.84
CA SER A 197 17.88 14.09 -1.15
C SER A 197 16.66 13.92 -2.08
N LEU A 198 16.67 12.87 -2.90
CA LEU A 198 15.61 12.54 -3.86
C LEU A 198 14.48 11.69 -3.27
N ILE A 199 14.46 11.47 -1.95
CA ILE A 199 13.54 10.49 -1.35
C ILE A 199 12.06 10.85 -1.49
N ASN A 200 11.76 12.16 -1.57
CA ASN A 200 10.41 12.66 -1.79
C ASN A 200 10.19 13.14 -3.23
N ASP A 201 11.21 13.02 -4.09
CA ASP A 201 11.14 13.53 -5.45
C ASP A 201 10.35 12.57 -6.32
N VAL A 202 9.44 13.15 -7.09
CA VAL A 202 8.56 12.42 -8.00
C VAL A 202 8.67 13.02 -9.39
N LYS A 203 8.48 12.17 -10.40
CA LYS A 203 8.35 12.56 -11.80
C LYS A 203 7.03 12.07 -12.35
N GLU A 204 6.48 12.81 -13.30
CA GLU A 204 5.26 12.42 -13.99
C GLU A 204 5.45 11.08 -14.72
N GLN A 205 4.43 10.22 -14.66
CA GLN A 205 4.43 8.94 -15.37
C GLN A 205 3.95 9.10 -16.81
N ASN A 206 4.42 8.23 -17.72
CA ASN A 206 4.00 8.27 -19.11
C ASN A 206 2.52 7.84 -19.26
N GLY A 207 1.77 8.51 -20.12
CA GLY A 207 0.40 8.12 -20.50
C GLY A 207 -0.68 9.03 -19.89
N GLY A 208 -1.20 8.66 -18.72
CA GLY A 208 -2.40 9.25 -18.11
C GLY A 208 -2.26 10.64 -17.47
N GLY A 209 -1.10 11.27 -17.60
CA GLY A 209 -0.78 12.59 -17.03
C GLY A 209 -0.64 12.60 -15.49
N GLY A 210 -0.09 13.70 -14.97
CA GLY A 210 -0.01 14.03 -13.55
C GLY A 210 -1.12 14.97 -13.09
N GLU A 211 -1.57 14.84 -11.84
CA GLU A 211 -2.38 15.90 -11.22
C GLU A 211 -1.52 17.12 -10.84
N ALA A 212 -2.11 18.29 -10.63
CA ALA A 212 -1.35 19.44 -10.18
C ALA A 212 -0.72 19.15 -8.80
N LEU A 213 0.61 19.22 -8.70
CA LEU A 213 1.30 19.10 -7.42
C LEU A 213 0.96 20.34 -6.59
N ASN A 214 0.29 20.12 -5.46
CA ASN A 214 0.19 21.13 -4.44
C ASN A 214 1.61 21.36 -3.92
N GLN A 215 2.20 22.52 -4.24
CA GLN A 215 3.47 22.94 -3.65
C GLN A 215 3.25 23.04 -2.13
N GLN A 216 3.71 22.04 -1.38
CA GLN A 216 3.82 22.09 0.08
C GLN A 216 5.22 22.53 0.46
#